data_AF-A0A932WZI0-F1
#
_entry.id   AF-A0A932WZI0-F1
#
_cell.length_a   1.000
_cell.length_b   1.000
_cell.length_c   1.000
_cell.angle_alpha   90.00
_cell.angle_beta   90.00
_cell.angle_gamma   90.00
#
_symmetry.space_group_name_H-M   'P 1'
#
loop_
_entity.id
_entity.type
_entity.pdbx_description
1 polymer ?
#
loop_
_entity_poly.entity_id
_entity_poly.type
_entity_poly.pdbx_seq_one_letter_code
_entity_poly.pdbx_strand_id
1 'polypeptide(L)'
;MARRLAGEPVCGLRVALFGPFAVQVGGQPLPRLRSRAGQWLLALVVLRHGQEVSREWLAGTLWPDSPDELALYNLRRNLVDLRHALGPEACRLHSPTPRTLRLDVSSAFVDVLAFDELVARADWASLESATRLYRGPLLEGCTEYWIYPEREARQQAYLRALEKLAEHALALGEHSVAVSYLCRLIAVEPLRDSAQRALMRALADGGDMPAAVLVYREYRTRLHRELNMEPDAQTCVLFSQIQAAARREGAGRRRRAQTERIASGP
;
A
#
# COMPACT_ATOMS: atom_id res chain seq x y z
N MET A 1 -2.76 4.53 23.88
CA MET A 1 -1.94 3.68 24.77
C MET A 1 -2.24 2.22 24.50
N ALA A 2 -1.48 1.58 23.61
CA ALA A 2 -1.67 0.16 23.27
C ALA A 2 -0.86 -0.72 24.23
N ARG A 3 -1.56 -1.59 24.96
CA ARG A 3 -1.00 -2.62 25.85
C ARG A 3 -0.17 -3.61 25.03
N ARG A 4 1.09 -3.82 25.44
CA ARG A 4 1.97 -4.89 24.94
C ARG A 4 1.37 -6.26 25.29
N LEU A 5 1.30 -7.14 24.30
CA LEU A 5 1.27 -8.59 24.54
C LEU A 5 2.72 -9.02 24.81
N ALA A 6 2.94 -9.73 25.91
CA ALA A 6 4.24 -10.22 26.34
C ALA A 6 4.72 -11.35 25.42
N GLY A 7 5.96 -11.28 24.94
CA GLY A 7 6.67 -12.44 24.37
C GLY A 7 7.25 -12.29 22.95
N GLU A 8 7.03 -11.18 22.24
CA GLU A 8 7.76 -10.97 20.98
C GLU A 8 9.22 -10.58 21.27
N PRO A 9 10.22 -11.19 20.61
CA PRO A 9 11.60 -10.73 20.71
C PRO A 9 11.61 -9.24 20.36
N VAL A 10 12.04 -8.42 21.31
CA VAL A 10 12.06 -6.96 21.14
C VAL A 10 13.13 -6.67 20.11
N CYS A 11 12.70 -6.59 18.85
CA CYS A 11 13.54 -6.11 17.77
C CYS A 11 14.08 -4.72 18.16
N GLY A 12 15.41 -4.61 18.24
CA GLY A 12 16.09 -3.41 18.74
C GLY A 12 15.77 -2.18 17.91
N LEU A 13 15.54 -2.35 16.60
CA LEU A 13 15.20 -1.29 15.66
C LEU A 13 13.97 -1.68 14.82
N ARG A 14 12.91 -0.87 14.88
CA ARG A 14 11.76 -0.98 13.97
C ARG A 14 11.66 0.29 13.12
N VAL A 15 11.52 0.13 11.81
CA VAL A 15 11.37 1.23 10.84
C VAL A 15 10.09 1.00 10.06
N ALA A 16 9.21 1.99 10.07
CA ALA A 16 7.98 2.02 9.29
C ALA A 16 8.07 3.15 8.25
N LEU A 17 8.03 2.76 6.98
CA LEU A 17 8.09 3.66 5.82
C LEU A 17 6.77 3.69 5.05
N PHE A 18 5.85 2.73 5.22
CA PHE A 18 4.52 2.80 4.59
C PHE A 18 3.56 3.65 5.41
N GLY A 19 3.15 4.79 4.86
CA GLY A 19 2.46 5.84 5.59
C GLY A 19 3.46 6.81 6.23
N PRO A 20 3.11 7.43 7.37
CA PRO A 20 3.99 8.37 8.06
C PRO A 20 5.29 7.70 8.50
N PHE A 21 6.43 8.35 8.23
CA PHE A 21 7.74 7.88 8.66
C PHE A 21 7.80 7.74 10.18
N ALA A 22 8.08 6.52 10.66
CA ALA A 22 8.22 6.25 12.08
C ALA A 22 9.36 5.27 12.34
N VAL A 23 10.14 5.54 13.39
CA VAL A 23 11.25 4.69 13.82
C VAL A 23 11.13 4.46 15.31
N GLN A 24 11.41 3.24 15.75
CA GLN A 24 11.45 2.86 17.15
C GLN A 24 12.77 2.16 17.48
N VAL A 25 13.36 2.52 18.61
CA VAL A 25 14.56 1.91 19.19
C VAL A 25 14.19 1.30 20.55
N GLY A 26 14.37 0.00 20.74
CA GLY A 26 13.95 -0.70 21.97
C GLY A 26 12.44 -0.57 22.26
N GLY A 27 11.64 -0.37 21.22
CA GLY A 27 10.20 -0.12 21.32
C GLY A 27 9.81 1.30 21.79
N GLN A 28 10.76 2.24 21.87
CA GLN A 28 10.50 3.67 22.09
C GLN A 28 10.64 4.45 20.79
N PRO A 29 9.82 5.49 20.54
CA PRO A 29 9.99 6.34 19.36
C PRO A 29 11.40 6.94 19.28
N LEU A 30 11.94 7.02 18.06
CA LEU A 30 13.23 7.68 17.82
C LEU A 30 13.16 9.13 18.31
N PRO A 31 14.17 9.62 19.06
CA PRO A 31 14.29 11.03 19.41
C PRO A 31 14.19 11.92 18.17
N ARG A 32 13.60 13.12 18.33
CA ARG A 32 13.41 14.06 17.22
C ARG A 32 14.77 14.46 16.65
N LEU A 33 14.99 14.13 15.37
CA LEU A 33 16.14 14.60 14.61
C LEU A 33 16.04 16.11 14.36
N ARG A 34 17.19 16.78 14.31
CA ARG A 34 17.31 18.23 14.12
C ARG A 34 16.77 18.71 12.78
N SER A 35 16.78 17.84 11.76
CA SER A 35 16.34 18.17 10.41
C SER A 35 15.50 17.05 9.80
N ARG A 36 14.65 17.42 8.85
CA ARG A 36 13.90 16.46 8.03
C ARG A 36 14.83 15.65 7.11
N ALA A 37 15.90 16.27 6.61
CA ALA A 37 16.93 15.59 5.84
C ALA A 37 17.62 14.45 6.64
N GLY A 38 17.70 14.55 7.97
CA GLY A 38 18.18 13.46 8.82
C GLY A 38 17.25 12.22 8.82
N GLN A 39 15.93 12.44 8.74
CA GLN A 39 14.94 11.36 8.61
C GLN A 39 15.06 10.69 7.25
N TRP A 40 15.20 11.50 6.20
CA TRP A 40 15.40 11.05 4.82
C TRP A 40 16.72 10.33 4.61
N LEU A 41 17.78 10.75 5.29
CA LEU A 41 19.05 10.02 5.32
C LEU A 41 18.85 8.59 5.81
N LEU A 42 18.16 8.41 6.95
CA LEU A 42 17.88 7.07 7.45
C LEU A 42 17.02 6.28 6.45
N ALA A 43 15.96 6.88 5.90
CA ALA A 43 15.10 6.22 4.92
C ALA A 43 15.87 5.80 3.66
N LEU A 44 16.75 6.65 3.13
CA LEU A 44 17.58 6.34 1.95
C LEU A 44 18.53 5.17 2.21
N VAL A 45 19.22 5.16 3.36
CA VAL A 45 20.13 4.04 3.68
C VAL A 45 19.34 2.75 3.93
N VAL A 46 18.12 2.84 4.49
CA VAL A 46 17.21 1.69 4.62
C VAL A 46 16.76 1.17 3.25
N LEU A 47 16.35 2.05 2.33
CA LEU A 47 15.92 1.65 0.98
C LEU A 47 17.08 1.09 0.13
N ARG A 48 18.32 1.42 0.49
CA ARG A 48 19.55 0.85 -0.08
C ARG A 48 20.17 -0.22 0.81
N HIS A 49 19.36 -0.92 1.61
CA HIS A 49 19.84 -2.01 2.46
C HIS A 49 20.68 -3.04 1.69
N GLY A 50 21.63 -3.66 2.40
CA GLY A 50 22.54 -4.66 1.81
C GLY A 50 23.65 -4.07 0.93
N GLN A 51 23.62 -2.77 0.63
CA GLN A 51 24.60 -2.10 -0.22
C GLN A 51 25.44 -1.08 0.55
N GLU A 52 26.63 -0.79 0.03
CA GLU A 52 27.39 0.39 0.43
C GLU A 52 26.93 1.59 -0.38
N VAL A 53 26.52 2.65 0.31
CA VAL A 53 26.02 3.88 -0.30
C VAL A 53 27.08 4.98 -0.20
N SER A 54 27.39 5.61 -1.32
CA SER A 54 28.33 6.74 -1.35
C SER A 54 27.82 7.93 -0.53
N ARG A 55 28.69 8.52 0.27
CA ARG A 55 28.44 9.78 0.99
C ARG A 55 28.21 10.94 0.03
N GLU A 56 28.93 10.99 -1.09
CA GLU A 56 28.75 12.04 -2.11
C GLU A 56 27.34 11.92 -2.72
N TRP A 57 26.91 10.70 -3.06
CA TRP A 57 25.57 10.47 -3.59
C TRP A 57 24.47 10.82 -2.58
N LEU A 58 24.62 10.41 -1.31
CA LEU A 58 23.68 10.77 -0.24
C LEU A 58 23.60 12.28 -0.03
N ALA A 59 24.76 12.95 -0.05
CA ALA A 59 24.84 14.40 0.11
C ALA A 59 24.14 15.13 -1.05
N GLY A 60 24.47 14.78 -2.29
CA GLY A 60 23.85 15.37 -3.49
C GLY A 60 22.35 15.07 -3.61
N THR A 61 21.90 13.91 -3.11
CA THR A 61 20.47 13.55 -3.13
C THR A 61 19.65 14.32 -2.09
N LEU A 62 20.22 14.55 -0.90
CA LEU A 62 19.53 15.23 0.21
C LEU A 62 19.63 16.76 0.16
N TRP A 63 20.68 17.29 -0.46
CA TRP A 63 20.92 18.72 -0.60
C TRP A 63 21.31 19.08 -2.04
N PRO A 64 20.42 18.86 -3.03
CA PRO A 64 20.73 19.05 -4.45
C PRO A 64 21.10 20.49 -4.81
N ASP A 65 20.58 21.47 -4.07
CA ASP A 65 20.83 22.90 -4.31
C ASP A 65 22.07 23.44 -3.57
N SER A 66 22.81 22.58 -2.87
CA SER A 66 24.02 22.97 -2.13
C SER A 66 25.29 22.60 -2.89
N PRO A 67 26.36 23.43 -2.83
CA PRO A 67 27.68 23.00 -3.29
C PRO A 67 28.15 21.73 -2.56
N ASP A 68 28.92 20.87 -3.25
CA ASP A 68 29.33 19.55 -2.76
C ASP A 68 29.96 19.58 -1.35
N GLU A 69 30.85 20.53 -1.07
CA GLU A 69 31.49 20.66 0.24
C GLU A 69 30.49 20.94 1.36
N LEU A 70 29.50 21.79 1.09
CA LEU A 70 28.43 22.12 2.03
C LEU A 70 27.46 20.95 2.20
N ALA A 71 27.13 20.23 1.13
CA ALA A 71 26.29 19.05 1.18
C ALA A 71 26.96 17.94 2.03
N LEU A 72 28.26 17.69 1.82
CA LEU A 72 29.05 16.74 2.63
C LEU A 72 29.20 17.19 4.08
N TYR A 73 29.32 18.50 4.34
CA TYR A 73 29.29 19.04 5.70
C TYR A 73 27.93 18.79 6.38
N ASN A 74 26.82 19.05 5.70
CA ASN A 74 25.47 18.79 6.19
C ASN A 74 25.24 17.31 6.46
N LEU A 75 25.71 16.43 5.57
CA LEU A 75 25.66 14.99 5.76
C LEU A 75 26.36 14.56 7.05
N ARG A 76 27.60 15.04 7.28
CA ARG A 76 28.36 14.74 8.50
C ARG A 76 27.60 15.14 9.77
N ARG A 77 26.99 16.32 9.80
CA ARG A 77 26.19 16.79 10.94
C ARG A 77 24.95 15.93 11.18
N ASN A 78 24.22 15.58 10.12
CA ASN A 78 23.02 14.73 10.23
C ASN A 78 23.37 13.29 10.63
N LEU A 79 24.53 12.76 10.21
CA LEU A 79 25.00 11.45 10.67
C LEU A 79 25.33 11.44 12.16
N VAL A 80 25.95 12.50 12.68
CA VAL A 80 26.21 12.63 14.12
C VAL A 80 24.89 12.66 14.89
N ASP A 81 23.93 13.48 14.46
CA ASP A 81 22.61 13.58 15.09
C ASP A 81 21.85 12.23 15.04
N LEU A 82 21.85 11.58 13.88
CA LEU A 82 21.21 10.28 13.67
C LEU A 82 21.82 9.18 14.55
N ARG A 83 23.15 9.13 14.67
CA ARG A 83 23.83 8.17 15.57
C ARG A 83 23.46 8.39 17.03
N HIS A 84 23.39 9.64 17.48
CA HIS A 84 22.93 9.93 18.84
C HIS A 84 21.48 9.49 19.06
N ALA A 85 20.59 9.75 18.09
CA ALA A 85 19.19 9.35 18.18
C ALA A 85 18.99 7.82 18.16
N LEU A 86 19.79 7.09 17.38
CA LEU A 86 19.76 5.62 17.33
C LEU A 86 20.29 4.96 18.61
N GLY A 87 21.07 5.68 19.42
CA GLY A 87 21.56 5.20 20.71
C GLY A 87 22.26 3.84 20.60
N PRO A 88 21.81 2.80 21.33
CA PRO A 88 22.40 1.45 21.24
C PRO A 88 22.40 0.84 19.83
N GLU A 89 21.45 1.22 18.97
CA GLU A 89 21.34 0.70 17.60
C GLU A 89 22.21 1.48 16.61
N ALA A 90 22.96 2.50 17.06
CA ALA A 90 23.86 3.26 16.20
C ALA A 90 24.98 2.40 15.60
N CYS A 91 25.32 1.27 16.25
CA CYS A 91 26.28 0.30 15.76
C CYS A 91 25.89 -0.29 14.40
N ARG A 92 24.60 -0.29 14.03
CA ARG A 92 24.10 -0.74 12.72
C ARG A 92 24.48 0.19 11.57
N LEU A 93 24.77 1.46 11.86
CA LEU A 93 25.10 2.45 10.84
C LEU A 93 26.63 2.51 10.62
N HIS A 94 27.09 1.54 9.84
CA HIS A 94 28.50 1.33 9.54
C HIS A 94 29.04 2.34 8.54
N SER A 95 30.36 2.50 8.58
CA SER A 95 31.14 3.25 7.60
C SER A 95 32.24 2.34 7.05
N PRO A 96 31.92 1.40 6.15
CA PRO A 96 32.88 0.41 5.66
C PRO A 96 34.14 1.07 5.08
N THR A 97 33.95 2.20 4.40
CA THR A 97 35.04 3.11 4.03
C THR A 97 34.79 4.54 4.53
N PRO A 98 35.80 5.43 4.49
CA PRO A 98 35.61 6.86 4.71
C PRO A 98 34.66 7.53 3.71
N ARG A 99 34.31 6.88 2.59
CA ARG A 99 33.41 7.41 1.56
C ARG A 99 32.05 6.74 1.50
N THR A 100 31.84 5.62 2.19
CA THR A 100 30.59 4.85 2.15
C THR A 100 29.90 4.69 3.49
N LEU A 101 28.59 4.48 3.43
CA LEU A 101 27.71 4.16 4.54
C LEU A 101 26.94 2.89 4.25
N ARG A 102 26.67 2.10 5.29
CA ARG A 102 25.81 0.92 5.19
C ARG A 102 25.01 0.77 6.48
N LEU A 103 23.73 0.45 6.35
CA LEU A 103 22.88 0.09 7.48
C LEU A 103 22.72 -1.43 7.54
N ASP A 104 23.00 -2.02 8.71
CA ASP A 104 22.68 -3.41 8.99
C ASP A 104 21.25 -3.55 9.53
N VAL A 105 20.39 -4.20 8.74
CA VAL A 105 18.98 -4.44 9.03
C VAL A 105 18.68 -5.90 9.41
N SER A 106 19.70 -6.76 9.54
CA SER A 106 19.55 -8.22 9.75
C SER A 106 18.67 -8.62 10.94
N SER A 107 18.69 -7.82 12.00
CA SER A 107 17.88 -7.99 13.22
C SER A 107 16.93 -6.81 13.47
N ALA A 108 16.67 -6.01 12.44
CA ALA A 108 15.72 -4.91 12.45
C ALA A 108 14.42 -5.35 11.75
N PHE A 109 13.29 -4.79 12.17
CA PHE A 109 12.04 -4.92 11.43
C PHE A 109 11.87 -3.68 10.57
N VAL A 110 11.86 -3.85 9.25
CA VAL A 110 11.60 -2.77 8.30
C VAL A 110 10.42 -3.19 7.44
N ASP A 111 9.31 -2.44 7.51
CA ASP A 111 8.07 -2.80 6.83
C ASP A 111 8.21 -2.89 5.30
N VAL A 112 8.95 -1.99 4.66
CA VAL A 112 9.18 -2.01 3.22
C VAL A 112 10.01 -3.22 2.78
N LEU A 113 10.99 -3.64 3.60
CA LEU A 113 11.83 -4.81 3.27
C LEU A 113 11.03 -6.10 3.45
N ALA A 114 10.28 -6.20 4.55
CA ALA A 114 9.37 -7.32 4.77
C ALA A 114 8.30 -7.41 3.67
N PHE A 115 7.79 -6.27 3.20
CA PHE A 115 6.87 -6.21 2.07
C PHE A 115 7.50 -6.69 0.77
N ASP A 116 8.68 -6.16 0.42
CA ASP A 116 9.39 -6.53 -0.82
C ASP A 116 9.69 -8.04 -0.84
N GLU A 117 10.12 -8.62 0.29
CA GLU A 117 10.33 -10.08 0.44
C GLU A 117 9.04 -10.89 0.27
N LEU A 118 7.94 -10.47 0.90
CA LEU A 118 6.65 -11.17 0.81
C LEU A 118 6.05 -11.09 -0.59
N VAL A 119 6.17 -9.95 -1.26
CA VAL A 119 5.75 -9.79 -2.66
C VAL A 119 6.57 -10.69 -3.58
N ALA A 120 7.88 -10.81 -3.35
CA ALA A 120 8.75 -11.66 -4.17
C ALA A 120 8.42 -13.16 -4.08
N ARG A 121 7.92 -13.64 -2.93
CA ARG A 121 7.46 -15.03 -2.78
C ARG A 121 6.23 -15.35 -3.60
N ALA A 122 5.35 -14.36 -3.80
CA ALA A 122 4.18 -14.41 -4.68
C ALA A 122 3.15 -15.53 -4.40
N ASP A 123 3.22 -16.22 -3.27
CA ASP A 123 2.17 -17.12 -2.79
C ASP A 123 1.07 -16.34 -2.05
N TRP A 124 -0.11 -16.96 -1.93
CA TRP A 124 -1.30 -16.31 -1.36
C TRP A 124 -1.08 -15.77 0.07
N ALA A 125 -0.49 -16.57 0.97
CA ALA A 125 -0.30 -16.18 2.36
C ALA A 125 0.72 -15.03 2.49
N SER A 126 1.78 -15.07 1.68
CA SER A 126 2.75 -13.98 1.62
C SER A 126 2.14 -12.69 1.07
N LEU A 127 1.37 -12.76 -0.02
CA LEU A 127 0.69 -11.59 -0.58
C LEU A 127 -0.29 -10.97 0.41
N GLU A 128 -1.11 -11.80 1.08
CA GLU A 128 -2.04 -11.31 2.11
C GLU A 128 -1.29 -10.53 3.20
N SER A 129 -0.21 -11.13 3.72
CA SER A 129 0.65 -10.51 4.73
C SER A 129 1.30 -9.21 4.23
N ALA A 130 1.79 -9.18 2.99
CA ALA A 130 2.36 -7.99 2.37
C ALA A 130 1.33 -6.85 2.34
N THR A 131 0.10 -7.12 1.92
CA THR A 131 -0.93 -6.07 1.86
C THR A 131 -1.28 -5.49 3.22
N ARG A 132 -1.04 -6.20 4.33
CA ARG A 132 -1.25 -5.68 5.70
C ARG A 132 -0.13 -4.74 6.16
N LEU A 133 1.07 -4.85 5.57
CA LEU A 133 2.20 -3.95 5.84
C LEU A 133 2.05 -2.60 5.15
N TYR A 134 1.41 -2.56 3.97
CA TYR A 134 1.16 -1.35 3.23
C TYR A 134 0.03 -0.53 3.87
N ARG A 135 0.38 0.42 4.74
CA ARG A 135 -0.60 1.28 5.47
C ARG A 135 -0.88 2.62 4.81
N GLY A 136 -0.11 2.96 3.78
CA GLY A 136 -0.18 4.24 3.07
C GLY A 136 0.99 4.39 2.11
N PRO A 137 1.06 5.52 1.38
CA PRO A 137 2.16 5.80 0.46
C PRO A 137 3.53 5.70 1.15
N LEU A 138 4.53 5.20 0.44
CA LEU A 138 5.91 5.17 0.94
C LEU A 138 6.38 6.58 1.29
N LEU A 139 6.85 6.76 2.53
CA LEU A 139 7.20 8.04 3.14
C LEU A 139 6.13 9.10 2.91
N GLU A 140 4.94 8.89 3.47
CA GLU A 140 3.83 9.80 3.33
C GLU A 140 4.21 11.23 3.78
N GLY A 141 3.82 12.22 2.98
CA GLY A 141 4.19 13.62 3.17
C GLY A 141 5.63 13.97 2.75
N CYS A 142 6.46 13.01 2.32
CA CYS A 142 7.75 13.30 1.67
C CYS A 142 7.53 13.78 0.23
N THR A 143 8.12 14.92 -0.11
CA THR A 143 8.02 15.58 -1.43
C THR A 143 9.34 15.58 -2.20
N GLU A 144 10.38 14.91 -1.67
CA GLU A 144 11.70 14.85 -2.30
C GLU A 144 11.66 14.07 -3.61
N TYR A 145 12.35 14.52 -4.66
CA TYR A 145 12.26 13.89 -5.98
C TYR A 145 12.69 12.41 -6.02
N TRP A 146 13.65 12.02 -5.19
CA TRP A 146 14.16 10.66 -5.16
C TRP A 146 13.12 9.62 -4.68
N ILE A 147 12.05 10.04 -3.98
CA ILE A 147 11.05 9.10 -3.44
C ILE A 147 10.05 8.61 -4.49
N TYR A 148 9.80 9.39 -5.54
CA TYR A 148 8.76 9.09 -6.52
C TYR A 148 8.90 7.71 -7.17
N PRO A 149 10.06 7.30 -7.73
CA PRO A 149 10.18 5.97 -8.33
C PRO A 149 10.05 4.84 -7.30
N GLU A 150 10.56 5.03 -6.07
CA GLU A 150 10.44 4.02 -5.01
C GLU A 150 8.98 3.84 -4.58
N ARG A 151 8.24 4.96 -4.43
CA ARG A 151 6.82 4.97 -4.07
C ARG A 151 5.97 4.34 -5.16
N GLU A 152 6.19 4.71 -6.42
CA GLU A 152 5.46 4.15 -7.56
C GLU A 152 5.67 2.64 -7.66
N ALA A 153 6.93 2.17 -7.57
CA ALA A 153 7.23 0.75 -7.65
C ALA A 153 6.49 -0.08 -6.58
N ARG A 154 6.48 0.38 -5.32
CA ARG A 154 5.81 -0.34 -4.22
C ARG A 154 4.29 -0.20 -4.26
N GLN A 155 3.77 0.95 -4.70
CA GLN A 155 2.32 1.09 -4.94
C GLN A 155 1.85 0.11 -6.01
N GLN A 156 2.57 0.01 -7.14
CA GLN A 156 2.23 -0.95 -8.20
C GLN A 156 2.37 -2.40 -7.73
N ALA A 157 3.37 -2.73 -6.91
CA ALA A 157 3.47 -4.04 -6.27
C ALA A 157 2.27 -4.35 -5.36
N TYR A 158 1.85 -3.37 -4.55
CA TYR A 158 0.70 -3.50 -3.66
C TYR A 158 -0.62 -3.73 -4.42
N LEU A 159 -0.85 -2.96 -5.50
CA LEU A 159 -2.04 -3.10 -6.34
C LEU A 159 -2.09 -4.47 -7.02
N ARG A 160 -0.96 -4.93 -7.58
CA ARG A 160 -0.85 -6.28 -8.15
C ARG A 160 -1.09 -7.38 -7.13
N ALA A 161 -0.65 -7.19 -5.88
CA ALA A 161 -0.93 -8.14 -4.81
C ALA A 161 -2.44 -8.20 -4.49
N LEU A 162 -3.11 -7.05 -4.39
CA LEU A 162 -4.56 -6.99 -4.19
C LEU A 162 -5.34 -7.63 -5.35
N GLU A 163 -4.94 -7.38 -6.59
CA GLU A 163 -5.52 -8.03 -7.79
C GLU A 163 -5.44 -9.54 -7.68
N LYS A 164 -4.25 -10.09 -7.44
CA LYS A 164 -4.06 -11.55 -7.33
C LYS A 164 -4.88 -12.15 -6.19
N LEU A 165 -4.95 -11.47 -5.04
CA LEU A 165 -5.77 -11.93 -3.92
C LEU A 165 -7.26 -11.90 -4.24
N ALA A 166 -7.73 -10.87 -4.94
CA ALA A 166 -9.11 -10.78 -5.42
C ALA A 166 -9.44 -11.87 -6.45
N GLU A 167 -8.56 -12.08 -7.43
CA GLU A 167 -8.69 -13.15 -8.44
C GLU A 167 -8.75 -14.53 -7.80
N HIS A 168 -7.89 -14.79 -6.81
CA HIS A 168 -7.88 -16.04 -6.06
C HIS A 168 -9.20 -16.24 -5.28
N ALA A 169 -9.66 -15.21 -4.56
CA ALA A 169 -10.93 -15.27 -3.82
C ALA A 169 -12.12 -15.50 -4.76
N LEU A 170 -12.14 -14.86 -5.94
CA LEU A 170 -13.17 -15.08 -6.96
C LEU A 170 -13.16 -16.53 -7.49
N ALA A 171 -11.97 -17.10 -7.73
CA ALA A 171 -11.85 -18.49 -8.19
C ALA A 171 -12.38 -19.51 -7.16
N LEU A 172 -12.33 -19.16 -5.87
CA LEU A 172 -12.89 -19.96 -4.78
C LEU A 172 -14.38 -19.68 -4.50
N GLY A 173 -14.99 -18.71 -5.18
CA GLY A 173 -16.37 -18.26 -4.90
C GLY A 173 -16.51 -17.43 -3.62
N GLU A 174 -15.40 -16.94 -3.06
CA GLU A 174 -15.36 -16.09 -1.86
C GLU A 174 -15.62 -14.62 -2.21
N HIS A 175 -16.82 -14.32 -2.72
CA HIS A 175 -17.18 -13.01 -3.26
C HIS A 175 -16.96 -11.86 -2.27
N SER A 176 -17.31 -12.04 -0.99
CA SER A 176 -17.13 -11.02 0.05
C SER A 176 -15.66 -10.68 0.31
N VAL A 177 -14.78 -11.68 0.26
CA VAL A 177 -13.33 -11.51 0.39
C VAL A 177 -12.77 -10.78 -0.82
N ALA A 178 -13.19 -11.16 -2.04
CA ALA A 178 -12.81 -10.46 -3.27
C ALA A 178 -13.22 -8.99 -3.25
N VAL A 179 -14.46 -8.68 -2.83
CA VAL A 179 -14.96 -7.31 -2.66
C VAL A 179 -14.05 -6.50 -1.73
N SER A 180 -13.62 -7.07 -0.61
CA SER A 180 -12.70 -6.39 0.33
C SER A 180 -11.38 -5.99 -0.33
N TYR A 181 -10.75 -6.88 -1.09
CA TYR A 181 -9.51 -6.57 -1.81
C TYR A 181 -9.71 -5.54 -2.92
N LEU A 182 -10.80 -5.65 -3.67
CA LEU A 182 -11.11 -4.73 -4.78
C LEU A 182 -11.44 -3.32 -4.29
N CYS A 183 -12.18 -3.18 -3.18
CA CYS A 183 -12.42 -1.88 -2.56
C CYS A 183 -11.11 -1.20 -2.12
N ARG A 184 -10.17 -1.97 -1.55
CA ARG A 184 -8.84 -1.44 -1.17
C ARG A 184 -8.02 -1.01 -2.39
N LEU A 185 -8.14 -1.72 -3.51
CA LEU A 185 -7.49 -1.35 -4.76
C LEU A 185 -8.08 -0.06 -5.33
N ILE A 186 -9.41 0.02 -5.43
CA ILE A 186 -10.14 1.18 -5.96
C ILE A 186 -9.92 2.43 -5.09
N ALA A 187 -9.70 2.27 -3.79
CA ALA A 187 -9.33 3.39 -2.92
C ALA A 187 -8.00 4.05 -3.34
N VAL A 188 -7.09 3.31 -3.97
CA VAL A 188 -5.79 3.79 -4.45
C VAL A 188 -5.84 4.17 -5.93
N GLU A 189 -6.42 3.32 -6.78
CA GLU A 189 -6.59 3.57 -8.23
C GLU A 189 -8.08 3.60 -8.61
N PRO A 190 -8.80 4.70 -8.29
CA PRO A 190 -10.24 4.76 -8.47
C PRO A 190 -10.70 4.81 -9.93
N LEU A 191 -9.81 5.23 -10.83
CA LEU A 191 -10.07 5.35 -12.26
C LEU A 191 -9.70 4.07 -13.03
N ARG A 192 -9.39 2.97 -12.33
CA ARG A 192 -8.99 1.72 -12.96
C ARG A 192 -10.21 0.88 -13.35
N ASP A 193 -10.52 0.92 -14.63
CA ASP A 193 -11.69 0.25 -15.23
C ASP A 193 -11.77 -1.25 -14.91
N SER A 194 -10.63 -1.96 -15.01
CA SER A 194 -10.56 -3.40 -14.73
C SER A 194 -10.93 -3.75 -13.29
N ALA A 195 -10.54 -2.93 -12.31
CA ALA A 195 -10.86 -3.15 -10.90
C ALA A 195 -12.33 -2.86 -10.60
N GLN A 196 -12.87 -1.80 -11.19
CA GLN A 196 -14.30 -1.46 -11.10
C GLN A 196 -15.16 -2.59 -11.68
N ARG A 197 -14.79 -3.11 -12.85
CA ARG A 197 -15.46 -4.24 -13.49
C ARG A 197 -15.39 -5.52 -12.65
N ALA A 198 -14.23 -5.81 -12.06
CA ALA A 198 -14.07 -6.95 -11.17
C ALA A 198 -14.96 -6.82 -9.91
N LEU A 199 -15.07 -5.61 -9.34
CA LEU A 199 -15.94 -5.35 -8.19
C LEU A 199 -17.42 -5.54 -8.55
N MET A 200 -17.85 -5.01 -9.69
CA MET A 200 -19.21 -5.22 -10.20
C MET A 200 -19.54 -6.72 -10.34
N ARG A 201 -18.61 -7.51 -10.88
CA ARG A 201 -18.77 -8.96 -11.04
C ARG A 201 -18.83 -9.67 -9.67
N ALA A 202 -17.90 -9.37 -8.77
CA ALA A 202 -17.85 -9.95 -7.44
C ALA A 202 -19.17 -9.72 -6.67
N LEU A 203 -19.73 -8.51 -6.73
CA LEU A 203 -21.00 -8.17 -6.10
C LEU A 203 -22.19 -8.88 -6.75
N ALA A 204 -22.24 -8.92 -8.08
CA ALA A 204 -23.29 -9.60 -8.83
C ALA A 204 -23.31 -11.11 -8.53
N ASP A 205 -22.15 -11.76 -8.60
CA ASP A 205 -22.01 -13.20 -8.36
C ASP A 205 -22.25 -13.55 -6.87
N GLY A 206 -21.96 -12.61 -5.96
CA GLY A 206 -22.33 -12.68 -4.54
C GLY A 206 -23.81 -12.40 -4.23
N GLY A 207 -24.64 -12.08 -5.24
CA GLY A 207 -26.07 -11.83 -5.10
C GLY A 207 -26.48 -10.39 -4.78
N ASP A 208 -25.54 -9.45 -4.73
CA ASP A 208 -25.79 -8.02 -4.51
C ASP A 208 -25.75 -7.22 -5.82
N MET A 209 -26.70 -7.54 -6.71
CA MET A 209 -26.90 -6.83 -7.97
C MET A 209 -27.13 -5.32 -7.79
N PRO A 210 -27.91 -4.84 -6.79
CA PRO A 210 -28.05 -3.41 -6.54
C PRO A 210 -26.72 -2.70 -6.27
N ALA A 211 -25.84 -3.27 -5.43
CA ALA A 211 -24.52 -2.70 -5.19
C ALA A 211 -23.66 -2.66 -6.46
N ALA A 212 -23.69 -3.72 -7.27
CA ALA A 212 -22.96 -3.76 -8.54
C ALA A 212 -23.40 -2.64 -9.52
N VAL A 213 -24.70 -2.32 -9.55
CA VAL A 213 -25.25 -1.21 -10.34
C VAL A 213 -24.77 0.15 -9.82
N LEU A 214 -24.69 0.33 -8.49
CA LEU A 214 -24.19 1.57 -7.89
C LEU A 214 -22.73 1.81 -8.21
N VAL A 215 -21.87 0.78 -8.12
CA VAL A 215 -20.45 0.86 -8.48
C VAL A 215 -20.27 1.42 -9.90
N TYR A 216 -20.99 0.89 -10.90
CA TYR A 216 -20.90 1.40 -12.26
C TYR A 216 -21.30 2.88 -12.36
N ARG A 217 -22.42 3.26 -11.72
CA ARG A 217 -22.94 4.64 -11.81
C ARG A 217 -21.97 5.63 -11.20
N GLU A 218 -21.45 5.33 -10.01
CA GLU A 218 -20.46 6.17 -9.32
C GLU A 218 -19.17 6.27 -10.12
N TYR A 219 -18.67 5.12 -10.63
CA TYR A 219 -17.48 5.09 -11.47
C TYR A 219 -17.64 5.92 -12.73
N ARG A 220 -18.75 5.74 -13.46
CA ARG A 220 -19.05 6.53 -14.67
C ARG A 220 -19.08 8.02 -14.39
N THR A 221 -19.78 8.44 -13.34
CA THR A 221 -19.82 9.86 -12.93
C THR A 221 -18.43 10.39 -12.60
N ARG A 222 -17.62 9.61 -11.89
CA ARG A 222 -16.25 10.00 -11.52
C ARG A 222 -15.33 10.12 -12.73
N LEU A 223 -15.34 9.14 -13.62
CA LEU A 223 -14.50 9.09 -14.81
C LEU A 223 -14.82 10.24 -15.76
N HIS A 224 -16.11 10.55 -15.94
CA HIS A 224 -16.53 11.70 -16.74
C HIS A 224 -16.07 13.02 -16.10
N ARG A 225 -16.23 13.18 -14.78
CA ARG A 225 -15.81 14.39 -14.06
C ARG A 225 -14.30 14.61 -14.10
N GLU A 226 -13.50 13.57 -13.95
CA GLU A 226 -12.04 13.68 -13.79
C GLU A 226 -11.28 13.64 -15.13
N LEU A 227 -11.77 12.88 -16.12
CA LEU A 227 -11.06 12.67 -17.40
C LEU A 227 -11.91 13.01 -18.64
N ASN A 228 -13.19 13.38 -18.49
CA ASN A 228 -14.13 13.54 -19.61
C ASN A 228 -14.22 12.27 -20.49
N MET A 229 -14.10 11.10 -19.85
CA MET A 229 -14.14 9.79 -20.48
C MET A 229 -15.35 8.98 -20.00
N GLU A 230 -15.73 7.97 -20.78
CA GLU A 230 -16.74 6.98 -20.44
C GLU A 230 -16.09 5.64 -20.09
N PRO A 231 -16.74 4.77 -19.28
CA PRO A 231 -16.24 3.43 -18.98
C PRO A 231 -15.99 2.63 -20.25
N ASP A 232 -15.05 1.69 -20.18
CA ASP A 232 -14.73 0.88 -21.36
C ASP A 232 -15.93 0.00 -21.82
N ALA A 233 -15.83 -0.51 -23.05
CA ALA A 233 -16.89 -1.29 -23.66
C ALA A 233 -17.22 -2.57 -22.86
N GLN A 234 -16.22 -3.23 -22.27
CA GLN A 234 -16.42 -4.46 -21.50
C GLN A 234 -17.19 -4.18 -20.20
N THR A 235 -16.94 -3.03 -19.57
CA THR A 235 -17.63 -2.58 -18.36
C THR A 235 -19.05 -2.15 -18.65
N CYS A 236 -19.30 -1.49 -19.78
CA CYS A 236 -20.65 -1.17 -20.25
C CYS A 236 -21.48 -2.42 -20.58
N VAL A 237 -20.85 -3.43 -21.18
CA VAL A 237 -21.49 -4.73 -21.47
C VAL A 237 -21.85 -5.45 -20.16
N LEU A 238 -20.92 -5.52 -19.20
CA LEU A 238 -21.19 -6.14 -17.89
C LEU A 238 -22.35 -5.45 -17.17
N PHE A 239 -22.36 -4.11 -17.15
CA PHE A 239 -23.46 -3.34 -16.55
C PHE A 239 -24.82 -3.68 -17.17
N SER A 240 -24.88 -3.79 -18.49
CA SER A 240 -26.11 -4.16 -19.22
C SER A 240 -26.58 -5.56 -18.87
N GLN A 241 -25.65 -6.52 -18.71
CA GLN A 241 -25.95 -7.90 -18.30
C GLN A 241 -26.50 -7.94 -16.87
N ILE A 242 -25.87 -7.22 -15.93
CA ILE A 242 -26.30 -7.12 -14.53
C ILE A 242 -27.72 -6.53 -14.45
N GLN A 243 -28.00 -5.45 -15.19
CA GLN A 243 -29.34 -4.88 -15.23
C GLN A 243 -30.39 -5.85 -15.78
N ALA A 244 -30.06 -6.59 -16.84
CA ALA A 244 -30.98 -7.56 -17.42
C ALA A 244 -31.28 -8.70 -16.42
N ALA A 245 -30.27 -9.18 -15.69
CA ALA A 245 -30.43 -10.19 -14.65
C ALA A 245 -31.33 -9.69 -13.50
N ALA A 246 -31.05 -8.49 -12.96
CA ALA A 246 -31.82 -7.90 -11.87
C ALA A 246 -33.31 -7.73 -12.20
N ARG A 247 -33.64 -7.35 -13.45
CA ARG A 247 -35.04 -7.24 -13.90
C ARG A 247 -35.75 -8.59 -13.93
N ARG A 248 -35.07 -9.65 -14.36
CA ARG A 248 -35.63 -11.02 -14.39
C ARG A 248 -35.92 -11.53 -12.98
N GLU A 249 -34.99 -11.32 -12.05
CA GLU A 249 -35.17 -11.71 -10.65
C GLU A 249 -36.32 -10.95 -9.97
N GLY A 250 -36.41 -9.64 -10.19
CA GLY A 250 -37.52 -8.82 -9.70
C GLY A 250 -38.88 -9.25 -10.24
N ALA A 251 -38.96 -9.61 -11.52
CA ALA A 251 -40.18 -10.14 -12.14
C ALA A 251 -40.56 -11.53 -11.57
N GLY A 252 -39.57 -12.39 -11.32
CA GLY A 252 -39.76 -13.71 -10.70
C GLY A 252 -40.28 -13.61 -9.26
N ARG A 253 -39.71 -12.73 -8.42
CA ARG A 253 -40.19 -12.49 -7.05
C ARG A 253 -41.63 -11.98 -7.02
N ARG A 254 -41.98 -11.04 -7.92
CA ARG A 254 -43.36 -10.52 -8.03
C ARG A 254 -44.36 -11.60 -8.43
N ARG A 255 -44.01 -12.48 -9.38
CA ARG A 255 -44.87 -13.61 -9.77
C ARG A 255 -45.08 -14.60 -8.60
N ARG A 256 -44.03 -14.98 -7.88
CA ARG A 256 -44.15 -15.89 -6.71
C ARG A 256 -45.02 -15.28 -5.61
N ALA A 257 -44.81 -14.02 -5.27
CA ALA A 257 -45.64 -13.32 -4.28
C ALA A 257 -47.12 -13.19 -4.70
N GLN A 258 -47.40 -13.08 -6.01
CA GLN A 258 -48.77 -13.08 -6.53
C GLN A 258 -49.41 -14.48 -6.42
N THR A 259 -48.69 -15.54 -6.76
CA THR A 259 -49.18 -16.94 -6.67
C THR A 259 -49.42 -17.35 -5.22
N GLU A 260 -48.55 -16.98 -4.28
CA GLU A 260 -48.74 -17.24 -2.85
C GLU A 260 -49.94 -16.49 -2.28
N ARG A 261 -50.17 -15.23 -2.70
CA ARG A 261 -51.38 -14.47 -2.31
C ARG A 261 -52.67 -15.08 -2.84
N ILE A 262 -52.65 -15.64 -4.06
CA ILE A 262 -53.81 -16.33 -4.66
C ILE A 262 -54.07 -17.68 -3.97
N ALA A 263 -53.02 -18.38 -3.53
CA ALA A 263 -53.14 -19.65 -2.80
C ALA A 263 -53.51 -19.50 -1.31
N SER A 264 -53.39 -18.29 -0.75
CA SER A 264 -53.66 -17.99 0.67
C SER A 264 -55.00 -17.25 0.91
N GLY A 265 -55.79 -17.03 -0.13
CA GLY A 265 -57.10 -16.39 -0.03
C GLY A 265 -58.21 -17.40 0.28
N PRO A 266 -59.11 -17.14 1.25
CA PRO A 266 -60.28 -17.98 1.52
C PRO A 266 -61.33 -17.94 0.39
#